data_AF-X1QHZ7-F1
#
_entry.id   AF-X1QHZ7-F1
#
_cell.length_a   1.000
_cell.length_b   1.000
_cell.length_c   1.000
_cell.angle_alpha   90.00
_cell.angle_beta   90.00
_cell.angle_gamma   90.00
#
_symmetry.space_group_name_H-M   'P 1'
#
loop_
_entity.id
_entity.type
_entity.pdbx_description
1 polymer ?
#
loop_
_entity_poly.entity_id
_entity_poly.type
_entity_poly.pdbx_seq_one_letter_code
_entity_poly.pdbx_strand_id
1 'polypeptide(L)'
;MKTIEGAGIGGGHDEREQTLNQILVEMDGFERETQVIVISATNRPDILDPALLRPGRFDRKVVLDLPDINDREKILKIHCRGKPLA
;
A
#
# COMPACT_ATOMS: atom_id res chain seq x y z
N MET A 1 -13.40 -22.55 -26.83
CA MET A 1 -14.60 -21.72 -27.08
C MET A 1 -15.42 -21.68 -25.79
N LYS A 2 -15.07 -20.80 -24.84
CA LYS A 2 -15.92 -20.54 -23.66
C LYS A 2 -16.33 -19.08 -23.73
N THR A 3 -17.64 -18.90 -23.67
CA THR A 3 -18.42 -17.72 -24.02
C THR A 3 -18.11 -16.55 -23.11
N ILE A 4 -17.91 -15.38 -23.70
CA ILE A 4 -17.84 -14.09 -23.01
C ILE A 4 -19.29 -13.67 -22.76
N GLU A 5 -19.73 -13.66 -21.51
CA GLU A 5 -21.01 -13.10 -21.10
C GLU A 5 -20.81 -11.71 -20.48
N GLY A 6 -21.61 -10.74 -20.94
CA GLY A 6 -21.95 -9.58 -20.14
C GLY A 6 -21.15 -8.30 -20.42
N ALA A 7 -21.36 -7.70 -21.59
CA ALA A 7 -21.24 -6.24 -21.73
C ALA A 7 -22.40 -5.58 -20.95
N GLY A 8 -22.24 -5.52 -19.62
CA GLY A 8 -23.13 -4.85 -18.69
C GLY A 8 -22.57 -3.47 -18.34
N ILE A 9 -23.42 -2.46 -18.46
CA ILE A 9 -23.13 -1.05 -18.23
C ILE A 9 -22.91 -0.83 -16.72
N GLY A 10 -21.69 -1.09 -16.25
CA GLY A 10 -21.22 -0.91 -14.86
C GLY A 10 -19.69 -0.80 -14.71
N GLY A 11 -18.96 -0.77 -15.83
CA GLY A 11 -17.55 -1.16 -15.93
C GLY A 11 -16.51 -0.35 -15.13
N GLY A 12 -16.84 0.83 -14.59
CA GLY A 12 -15.88 1.61 -13.80
C GLY A 12 -15.60 1.03 -12.41
N HIS A 13 -16.55 0.31 -11.82
CA HIS A 13 -16.37 -0.35 -10.52
C HIS A 13 -15.77 -1.74 -10.70
N ASP A 14 -16.28 -2.47 -11.69
CA ASP A 14 -15.89 -3.85 -11.98
C ASP A 14 -14.41 -3.96 -12.38
N GLU A 15 -13.89 -3.01 -13.19
CA GLU A 15 -12.47 -2.99 -13.56
C GLU A 15 -11.54 -2.73 -12.35
N ARG A 16 -11.99 -1.88 -11.41
CA ARG A 16 -11.23 -1.58 -10.18
C ARG A 16 -11.18 -2.79 -9.27
N GLU A 17 -12.32 -3.44 -9.05
CA GLU A 17 -12.40 -4.67 -8.25
C GLU A 17 -11.62 -5.81 -8.91
N GLN A 18 -11.70 -5.95 -10.24
CA GLN A 18 -10.93 -6.96 -10.97
C GLN A 18 -9.42 -6.73 -10.86
N THR A 19 -8.98 -5.48 -11.01
CA THR A 19 -7.57 -5.11 -10.84
C THR A 19 -7.09 -5.39 -9.42
N LEU A 20 -7.90 -5.06 -8.41
CA LEU A 20 -7.60 -5.34 -7.01
C LEU A 20 -7.47 -6.84 -6.76
N ASN A 21 -8.43 -7.63 -7.22
CA ASN A 21 -8.42 -9.08 -7.06
C ASN A 21 -7.20 -9.72 -7.74
N GLN A 22 -6.78 -9.22 -8.90
CA GLN A 22 -5.57 -9.71 -9.54
C GLN A 22 -4.33 -9.44 -8.68
N ILE A 23 -4.17 -8.23 -8.14
CA ILE A 23 -3.05 -7.91 -7.22
C ILE A 23 -3.06 -8.85 -6.02
N LEU A 24 -4.23 -9.12 -5.45
CA LEU A 24 -4.37 -10.02 -4.31
C LEU A 24 -3.95 -11.46 -4.63
N VAL A 25 -4.28 -11.96 -5.82
CA VAL A 25 -3.88 -13.30 -6.29
C VAL A 25 -2.37 -13.38 -6.51
N GLU A 26 -1.76 -12.37 -7.13
CA GLU A 26 -0.32 -12.33 -7.32
C GLU A 26 0.42 -12.24 -5.97
N MET A 27 -0.12 -11.48 -5.01
CA MET A 27 0.43 -11.39 -3.65
C MET A 27 0.40 -12.72 -2.91
N ASP A 28 -0.67 -13.51 -3.06
CA ASP A 28 -0.79 -14.85 -2.48
C ASP A 28 0.10 -15.88 -3.22
N GLY A 29 0.49 -15.58 -4.47
CA GLY A 29 1.27 -16.46 -5.34
C GLY A 29 2.79 -16.45 -5.10
N PHE A 30 3.30 -15.57 -4.24
CA PHE A 30 4.71 -15.58 -3.87
C PHE A 30 5.02 -16.74 -2.91
N GLU A 31 5.63 -17.81 -3.42
CA GLU A 31 6.16 -18.89 -2.59
C GLU A 31 7.28 -18.39 -1.68
N ARG A 32 7.49 -19.04 -0.53
CA ARG A 32 8.51 -18.65 0.48
C ARG A 32 9.95 -18.58 -0.07
N GLU A 33 10.21 -19.20 -1.20
CA GLU A 33 11.51 -19.20 -1.89
C GLU A 33 11.73 -17.92 -2.72
N THR A 34 10.67 -17.15 -2.94
CA THR A 34 10.72 -15.88 -3.67
C THR A 34 11.30 -14.79 -2.78
N GLN A 35 12.46 -14.23 -3.15
CA GLN A 35 13.10 -13.12 -2.42
C GLN A 35 12.46 -11.76 -2.75
N VAL A 36 11.14 -11.65 -2.66
CA VAL A 36 10.40 -10.41 -2.94
C VAL A 36 9.80 -9.86 -1.65
N ILE A 37 10.04 -8.58 -1.40
CA ILE A 37 9.43 -7.83 -0.30
C ILE A 37 8.50 -6.78 -0.91
N VAL A 38 7.23 -6.80 -0.52
CA VAL A 38 6.23 -5.82 -0.95
C VAL A 38 6.00 -4.79 0.15
N ILE A 39 6.12 -3.50 -0.19
CA ILE A 39 5.87 -2.38 0.72
C ILE A 39 4.78 -1.49 0.10
N SER A 40 3.82 -1.07 0.91
CA SER A 40 2.76 -0.13 0.53
C SER A 40 2.64 1.01 1.54
N ALA A 41 2.07 2.13 1.11
CA ALA A 41 1.83 3.29 1.95
C ALA A 41 0.44 3.87 1.65
N THR A 42 -0.29 4.28 2.70
CA THR A 42 -1.57 4.97 2.57
C THR A 42 -1.73 6.02 3.67
N ASN A 43 -2.38 7.13 3.32
CA ASN A 43 -2.82 8.14 4.29
C ASN A 43 -4.28 7.95 4.71
N ARG A 44 -4.96 6.92 4.18
CA ARG A 44 -6.37 6.60 4.47
C ARG A 44 -6.54 5.10 4.76
N PRO A 45 -6.02 4.60 5.90
CA PRO A 45 -6.14 3.19 6.26
C PRO A 45 -7.60 2.75 6.53
N ASP A 46 -8.47 3.71 6.84
CA ASP A 46 -9.89 3.54 7.17
C ASP A 46 -10.75 3.03 6.00
N ILE A 47 -10.35 3.33 4.76
CA ILE A 47 -11.08 2.93 3.54
C ILE A 47 -10.38 1.81 2.75
N LEU A 48 -9.37 1.15 3.32
CA LEU A 48 -8.74 0.03 2.66
C LEU A 48 -9.68 -1.18 2.60
N ASP A 49 -9.62 -1.93 1.50
CA ASP A 49 -10.27 -3.23 1.42
C ASP A 49 -9.71 -4.16 2.52
N PRO A 50 -10.54 -4.70 3.43
CA PRO A 50 -10.11 -5.64 4.47
C PRO A 50 -9.37 -6.87 3.94
N ALA A 51 -9.60 -7.27 2.68
CA ALA A 51 -8.93 -8.39 2.03
C ALA A 51 -7.42 -8.16 1.93
N LEU A 52 -6.95 -6.91 1.79
CA LEU A 52 -5.52 -6.57 1.74
C LEU A 52 -4.80 -6.83 3.08
N LEU A 53 -5.55 -6.84 4.19
CA LEU A 53 -5.03 -6.91 5.56
C LEU A 53 -5.07 -8.33 6.14
N ARG A 54 -5.47 -9.33 5.34
CA ARG A 54 -5.49 -10.73 5.76
C ARG A 54 -4.05 -11.31 5.85
N PRO A 55 -3.83 -12.32 6.70
CA PRO A 55 -2.53 -12.99 6.77
C PRO A 55 -2.05 -13.47 5.39
N GLY A 56 -0.76 -13.27 5.09
CA GLY A 56 -0.16 -13.62 3.79
C GLY A 56 -0.07 -12.46 2.78
N ARG A 57 -0.72 -11.32 3.06
CA ARG A 57 -0.68 -10.11 2.22
C ARG A 57 0.05 -8.98 2.94
N PHE A 58 -0.61 -7.85 3.23
CA PHE A 58 -0.06 -6.80 4.11
C PHE A 58 -0.28 -7.17 5.58
N ASP A 59 0.45 -8.18 6.03
CA ASP A 59 0.41 -8.72 7.39
C ASP A 59 1.05 -7.79 8.43
N ARG A 60 2.10 -7.04 8.03
CA ARG A 60 2.80 -6.05 8.86
C ARG A 60 2.29 -4.64 8.59
N LYS A 61 1.95 -3.94 9.66
CA LYS A 61 1.51 -2.54 9.63
C LYS A 61 2.44 -1.71 10.50
N VAL A 62 2.95 -0.63 9.93
CA VAL A 62 3.75 0.37 10.63
C VAL A 62 2.99 1.68 10.54
N VAL A 63 2.54 2.19 11.69
CA VAL A 63 1.90 3.51 11.76
C VAL A 63 2.98 4.57 11.91
N LEU A 64 2.92 5.59 11.07
CA LEU A 64 3.81 6.75 11.16
C LEU A 64 3.04 7.89 11.80
N ASP A 65 3.32 8.13 13.08
CA ASP A 65 2.75 9.26 13.81
C ASP A 65 3.46 10.57 13.46
N LEU A 66 2.82 11.69 13.83
CA LEU A 66 3.45 13.00 13.70
C LEU A 66 4.68 13.09 14.60
N PRO A 67 5.78 13.69 14.13
CA PRO A 67 6.99 13.81 14.92
C PRO A 67 6.76 14.69 16.15
N ASP A 68 7.34 14.28 17.28
CA ASP A 68 7.35 15.05 18.51
C ASP A 68 8.34 16.23 18.41
N ILE A 69 8.50 16.99 19.50
CA ILE A 69 9.41 18.15 19.53
C ILE A 69 10.88 17.75 19.29
N ASN A 70 11.32 16.62 19.84
CA ASN A 70 12.69 16.14 19.72
C ASN A 70 12.96 15.63 18.30
N ASP A 71 11.99 14.95 17.69
CA ASP A 71 12.06 14.46 16.33
C ASP A 71 12.04 15.61 15.32
N ARG A 72 11.21 16.63 15.54
CA ARG A 72 11.21 17.86 14.74
C ARG A 72 12.56 18.56 14.79
N GLU A 73 13.18 18.66 15.96
CA GLU A 73 14.52 19.24 16.10
C GLU A 73 15.55 18.45 15.29
N LYS A 74 15.53 17.10 15.36
CA LYS A 74 16.42 16.25 14.56
C LYS A 74 16.20 16.42 13.06
N ILE A 75 14.93 16.43 12.62
CA ILE A 75 14.54 16.63 11.23
C ILE A 75 15.09 17.99 10.75
N LEU A 76 14.88 19.05 11.53
CA LEU A 76 15.38 20.39 11.22
C LEU A 76 16.91 20.41 11.12
N LYS A 77 17.62 19.82 12.10
CA LYS A 77 19.09 19.71 12.08
C LYS A 77 19.60 19.03 10.81
N ILE A 78 18.97 17.95 10.37
CA ILE A 78 19.32 17.24 9.12
C ILE A 78 19.14 18.16 7.91
N HIS A 79 18.01 18.87 7.83
CA HIS A 79 17.70 19.76 6.70
C HIS A 79 18.46 21.09 6.69
N CYS A 80 19.00 21.51 7.84
CA CYS A 80 19.84 22.70 8.01
C CYS A 80 21.34 22.41 7.84
N ARG A 81 21.75 21.14 7.73
CA ARG A 81 23.16 20.77 7.58
C ARG A 81 23.77 21.43 6.34
N GLY A 82 24.80 22.25 6.53
CA GLY A 82 25.51 22.95 5.47
C GLY A 82 24.83 24.23 4.94
N LYS A 83 23.74 24.67 5.57
CA LYS A 83 23.08 25.94 5.24
C LYS A 83 23.49 27.01 6.26
N PRO A 84 23.77 28.27 5.83
CA PRO A 84 23.93 29.36 6.77
C PRO A 84 22.62 29.57 7.52
N LEU A 85 22.68 29.45 8.84
CA LEU A 85 21.61 29.85 9.73
C LEU A 85 21.90 31.29 10.16
N ALA A 86 20.89 32.15 10.12
CA ALA A 86 20.98 33.57 10.43
C ALA A 86 21.20 33.83 11.92
#